data_AF-A0A485C0U1-F1
#
_entry.id   AF-A0A485C0U1-F1
#
_cell.length_a   1.000
_cell.length_b   1.000
_cell.length_c   1.000
_cell.angle_alpha   90.00
_cell.angle_beta   90.00
_cell.angle_gamma   90.00
#
_symmetry.space_group_name_H-M   'P 1'
#
loop_
_entity.id
_entity.type
_entity.pdbx_description
1 polymer ?
#
loop_
_entity_poly.entity_id
_entity_poly.type
_entity_poly.pdbx_seq_one_letter_code
_entity_poly.pdbx_strand_id
1 'polypeptide(L)'
;MRTKQHYSALVQQWIAAALPRLSADCTRLYAGDTAAQYPDDVAGMEGFIRLLWGLFPLMSGGTTPAWQETFLTGLRNGCNPQHPGYWGEVGDNDQRCVEMAAFGLGLALQTPLWSQLTKTEQNNLVRWLSQSADVAVPNNNWHFYPSIDSGWPEVRRA
;
A
#
# COMPACT_ATOMS: atom_id res chain seq x y z
N MET A 1 26.28 16.10 6.16
CA MET A 1 25.18 15.60 5.32
C MET A 1 24.97 14.13 5.60
N ARG A 2 23.72 13.68 5.84
CA ARG A 2 23.40 12.24 5.90
C ARG A 2 23.34 11.71 4.46
N THR A 3 23.85 10.50 4.23
CA THR A 3 23.94 9.90 2.89
C THR A 3 22.67 9.11 2.55
N LYS A 4 22.43 8.83 1.26
CA LYS A 4 21.36 7.91 0.80
C LYS A 4 21.37 6.59 1.59
N GLN A 5 22.56 6.03 1.79
CA GLN A 5 22.78 4.77 2.51
C GLN A 5 22.29 4.83 3.97
N HIS A 6 22.48 5.96 4.65
CA HIS A 6 22.00 6.13 6.02
C HIS A 6 20.46 6.07 6.10
N TYR A 7 19.76 6.75 5.19
CA TYR A 7 18.29 6.70 5.15
C TYR A 7 17.78 5.32 4.72
N SER A 8 18.43 4.66 3.76
CA SER A 8 18.09 3.28 3.39
C SER A 8 18.24 2.31 4.56
N ALA A 9 19.24 2.50 5.44
CA ALA A 9 19.41 1.69 6.63
C ALA A 9 18.30 1.96 7.67
N LEU A 10 17.92 3.22 7.89
CA LEU A 10 16.82 3.58 8.80
C LEU A 10 15.48 2.98 8.35
N VAL A 11 15.16 3.09 7.06
CA VAL A 11 13.91 2.51 6.51
C VAL A 11 13.89 0.99 6.70
N GLN A 12 15.02 0.31 6.45
CA GLN A 12 15.12 -1.13 6.70
C GLN A 12 14.92 -1.48 8.18
N GLN A 13 15.49 -0.70 9.09
CA GLN A 13 15.31 -0.91 10.54
C GLN A 13 13.85 -0.72 10.96
N TRP A 14 13.18 0.33 10.48
CA TRP A 14 11.78 0.59 10.81
C TRP A 14 10.85 -0.50 10.27
N ILE A 15 11.03 -0.91 9.00
CA ILE A 15 10.21 -1.98 8.44
C ILE A 15 10.49 -3.30 9.14
N ALA A 16 11.75 -3.65 9.40
CA ALA A 16 12.10 -4.87 10.12
C ALA A 16 11.48 -4.93 11.52
N ALA A 17 11.41 -3.79 12.23
CA ALA A 17 10.75 -3.71 13.53
C ALA A 17 9.21 -3.86 13.46
N ALA A 18 8.60 -3.54 12.32
CA ALA A 18 7.16 -3.70 12.09
C ALA A 18 6.75 -5.13 11.71
N LEU A 19 7.64 -5.91 11.08
CA LEU A 19 7.33 -7.27 10.60
C LEU A 19 6.68 -8.19 11.65
N PRO A 20 7.14 -8.26 12.91
CA PRO A 20 6.53 -9.14 13.91
C PRO A 20 5.10 -8.76 14.31
N ARG A 21 4.63 -7.59 13.88
CA ARG A 21 3.31 -7.04 14.18
C ARG A 21 2.34 -7.15 13.01
N LEU A 22 2.77 -7.76 11.91
CA LEU A 22 1.90 -8.00 10.77
C LEU A 22 0.91 -9.12 11.06
N SER A 23 -0.31 -8.91 10.58
CA SER A 23 -1.04 -9.89 9.77
C SER A 23 -0.46 -11.30 9.63
N ALA A 24 -1.09 -12.38 10.10
CA ALA A 24 -0.73 -13.72 9.62
C ALA A 24 -0.84 -13.82 8.08
N ASP A 25 -1.83 -13.14 7.50
CA ASP A 25 -2.01 -13.01 6.05
C ASP A 25 -1.27 -11.80 5.43
N CYS A 26 -0.45 -11.11 6.23
CA CYS A 26 0.37 -9.95 5.85
C CYS A 26 -0.42 -8.74 5.33
N THR A 27 -1.69 -8.58 5.68
CA THR A 27 -2.53 -7.49 5.14
C THR A 27 -2.71 -6.31 6.09
N ARG A 28 -2.51 -6.51 7.41
CA ARG A 28 -2.65 -5.50 8.46
C ARG A 28 -1.35 -5.39 9.27
N LEU A 29 -1.11 -4.22 9.85
CA LEU A 29 -0.10 -3.99 10.86
C LEU A 29 -0.77 -3.58 12.18
N TYR A 30 -0.56 -4.37 13.24
CA TYR A 30 -1.09 -4.09 14.57
C TYR A 30 -0.03 -3.44 15.47
N ALA A 31 0.02 -2.11 15.46
CA ALA A 31 1.02 -1.33 16.19
C ALA A 31 0.77 -1.22 17.72
N GLY A 32 -0.33 -1.78 18.23
CA GLY A 32 -0.69 -1.85 19.66
C GLY A 32 -2.16 -1.51 19.91
N ASP A 33 -2.67 -1.78 21.12
CA ASP A 33 -4.04 -1.43 21.53
C ASP A 33 -4.12 0.07 21.87
N THR A 34 -4.28 0.92 20.85
CA THR A 34 -4.53 2.35 21.05
C THR A 34 -5.90 2.71 20.49
N ALA A 35 -6.85 2.95 21.39
CA ALA A 35 -8.22 3.34 21.08
C ALA A 35 -8.26 4.62 20.23
N ALA A 36 -8.61 4.52 18.95
CA ALA A 36 -8.97 5.66 18.10
C ALA A 36 -9.90 5.23 16.94
N GLN A 37 -11.20 5.23 17.22
CA GLN A 37 -12.33 5.62 16.36
C GLN A 37 -12.33 5.33 14.84
N TYR A 38 -11.78 4.20 14.41
CA TYR A 38 -12.09 3.51 13.15
C TYR A 38 -12.26 2.02 13.46
N PRO A 39 -13.02 1.22 12.66
CA PRO A 39 -12.98 -0.22 12.84
C PRO A 39 -11.52 -0.67 12.69
N ASP A 40 -11.00 -1.37 13.70
CA ASP A 40 -9.57 -1.73 13.87
C ASP A 40 -8.91 -2.32 12.60
N ASP A 41 -9.71 -2.83 11.67
CA ASP A 41 -9.31 -3.34 10.36
C ASP A 41 -8.72 -2.28 9.42
N VAL A 42 -9.35 -1.10 9.28
CA VAL A 42 -8.88 -0.04 8.36
C VAL A 42 -7.56 0.55 8.88
N ALA A 43 -7.44 0.75 10.18
CA ALA A 43 -6.20 1.22 10.80
C ALA A 43 -5.05 0.21 10.61
N GLY A 44 -5.35 -1.09 10.68
CA GLY A 44 -4.39 -2.15 10.39
C GLY A 44 -3.90 -2.11 8.94
N MET A 45 -4.82 -1.98 7.97
CA MET A 45 -4.48 -1.83 6.56
C MET A 45 -3.65 -0.57 6.31
N GLU A 46 -4.05 0.57 6.87
CA GLU A 46 -3.29 1.82 6.82
C GLU A 46 -1.86 1.61 7.30
N GLY A 47 -1.69 0.97 8.45
CA GLY A 47 -0.37 0.66 9.00
C GLY A 47 0.48 -0.19 8.05
N PHE A 48 -0.11 -1.18 7.38
CA PHE A 48 0.59 -1.99 6.38
C PHE A 48 0.99 -1.16 5.15
N ILE A 49 0.03 -0.45 4.54
CA ILE A 49 0.25 0.34 3.32
C ILE A 49 1.27 1.45 3.58
N ARG A 50 1.31 2.02 4.78
CA ARG A 50 2.28 3.07 5.11
C ARG A 50 3.73 2.62 5.10
N LEU A 51 3.99 1.33 5.32
CA LEU A 51 5.33 0.77 5.14
C LEU A 51 5.77 0.83 3.67
N LEU A 52 4.82 0.82 2.72
CA LEU A 52 5.10 0.88 1.28
C LEU A 52 5.73 2.21 0.86
N TRP A 53 5.41 3.32 1.55
CA TRP A 53 6.07 4.62 1.32
C TRP A 53 7.58 4.56 1.50
N GLY A 54 8.07 3.72 2.43
CA GLY A 54 9.49 3.48 2.61
C GLY A 54 10.03 2.38 1.70
N LEU A 55 9.24 1.33 1.48
CA LEU A 55 9.64 0.17 0.68
C LEU A 55 9.86 0.52 -0.79
N PHE A 56 8.93 1.24 -1.43
CA PHE A 56 9.02 1.53 -2.85
C PHE A 56 10.31 2.29 -3.23
N PRO A 57 10.68 3.40 -2.54
CA PRO A 57 11.96 4.07 -2.79
C PRO A 57 13.18 3.22 -2.47
N LEU A 58 13.12 2.39 -1.42
CA LEU A 58 14.22 1.50 -1.05
C LEU A 58 14.52 0.50 -2.19
N MET A 59 13.48 -0.09 -2.76
CA MET A 59 13.58 -1.06 -3.86
C MET A 59 13.98 -0.41 -5.18
N SER A 60 13.36 0.72 -5.53
CA SER A 60 13.77 1.52 -6.71
C SER A 60 15.23 1.97 -6.61
N GLY A 61 15.72 2.18 -5.38
CA GLY A 61 17.12 2.47 -5.09
C GLY A 61 18.11 1.31 -5.26
N GLY A 62 17.64 0.11 -5.65
CA GLY A 62 18.45 -1.09 -5.91
C GLY A 62 18.55 -2.08 -4.75
N THR A 63 17.83 -1.85 -3.64
CA THR A 63 17.86 -2.75 -2.47
C THR A 63 16.74 -3.79 -2.58
N THR A 64 17.08 -5.07 -2.42
CA THR A 64 16.09 -6.17 -2.38
C THR A 64 16.03 -6.70 -0.94
N PRO A 65 15.04 -6.31 -0.13
CA PRO A 65 14.97 -6.75 1.26
C PRO A 65 14.60 -8.23 1.38
N ALA A 66 15.12 -8.92 2.39
CA ALA A 66 14.83 -10.34 2.63
C ALA A 66 13.34 -10.63 2.88
N TRP A 67 12.59 -9.63 3.34
CA TRP A 67 11.17 -9.70 3.67
C TRP A 67 10.26 -9.21 2.53
N GLN A 68 10.78 -9.07 1.30
CA GLN A 68 9.99 -8.65 0.14
C GLN A 68 8.75 -9.52 -0.11
N GLU A 69 8.85 -10.84 0.10
CA GLU A 69 7.73 -11.76 -0.11
C GLU A 69 6.58 -11.52 0.88
N THR A 70 6.86 -11.00 2.08
CA THR A 70 5.84 -10.58 3.05
C THR A 70 4.95 -9.49 2.45
N PHE A 71 5.55 -8.53 1.74
CA PHE A 71 4.79 -7.45 1.11
C PHE A 71 4.05 -7.94 -0.12
N LEU A 72 4.65 -8.79 -0.96
CA LEU A 72 3.92 -9.43 -2.08
C LEU A 72 2.71 -10.21 -1.59
N THR A 73 2.86 -10.99 -0.53
CA THR A 73 1.75 -11.72 0.11
C THR A 73 0.64 -10.77 0.57
N GLY A 74 1.01 -9.67 1.24
CA GLY A 74 0.06 -8.64 1.66
C GLY A 74 -0.68 -7.99 0.49
N LEU A 75 0.01 -7.66 -0.60
CA LEU A 75 -0.61 -7.12 -1.81
C LEU A 75 -1.60 -8.10 -2.44
N ARG A 76 -1.20 -9.37 -2.59
CA ARG A 76 -2.04 -10.43 -3.17
C ARG A 76 -3.32 -10.64 -2.37
N ASN A 77 -3.18 -10.76 -1.05
CA ASN A 77 -4.29 -11.01 -0.14
C ASN A 77 -5.18 -9.79 0.02
N GLY A 78 -4.58 -8.61 0.16
CA GLY A 78 -5.26 -7.34 0.39
C GLY A 78 -6.09 -6.86 -0.80
N CYS A 79 -5.67 -7.16 -2.03
CA CYS A 79 -6.41 -6.77 -3.24
C CYS A 79 -7.42 -7.83 -3.72
N ASN A 80 -7.39 -9.04 -3.14
CA ASN A 80 -8.24 -10.16 -3.56
C ASN A 80 -9.60 -10.11 -2.84
N PRO A 81 -10.72 -9.83 -3.55
CA PRO A 81 -12.04 -9.71 -2.93
C PRO A 81 -12.60 -11.03 -2.37
N GLN A 82 -12.02 -12.17 -2.73
CA GLN A 82 -12.38 -13.47 -2.18
C GLN A 82 -11.55 -13.87 -0.95
N HIS A 83 -10.50 -13.11 -0.62
CA HIS A 83 -9.66 -13.41 0.52
C HIS A 83 -10.26 -12.78 1.80
N PRO A 84 -10.26 -13.48 2.96
CA PRO A 84 -10.72 -12.88 4.22
C PRO A 84 -9.95 -11.61 4.61
N GLY A 85 -8.73 -11.48 4.09
CA GLY A 85 -7.89 -10.31 4.27
C GLY A 85 -8.03 -9.20 3.23
N TYR A 86 -9.08 -9.23 2.42
CA TYR A 86 -9.38 -8.16 1.49
C TYR A 86 -9.47 -6.81 2.18
N TRP A 87 -8.87 -5.78 1.60
CA TRP A 87 -8.90 -4.43 2.14
C TRP A 87 -10.26 -3.76 2.06
N GLY A 88 -11.22 -4.35 1.34
CA GLY A 88 -12.60 -3.88 1.29
C GLY A 88 -12.87 -2.93 0.14
N GLU A 89 -14.15 -2.61 -0.02
CA GLU A 89 -14.62 -1.63 -1.00
C GLU A 89 -14.49 -0.19 -0.44
N VAL A 90 -14.15 0.75 -1.30
CA VAL A 90 -13.96 2.16 -0.98
C VAL A 90 -15.29 2.89 -1.08
N GLY A 91 -15.62 3.65 -0.03
CA GLY A 91 -16.77 4.56 -0.01
C GLY A 91 -16.37 6.04 -0.01
N ASP A 92 -17.38 6.91 0.12
CA ASP A 92 -17.15 8.36 0.25
C ASP A 92 -16.35 8.70 1.53
N ASN A 93 -15.36 9.58 1.40
CA ASN A 93 -14.47 10.03 2.47
C ASN A 93 -13.73 8.87 3.19
N ASP A 94 -13.43 7.79 2.48
CA ASP A 94 -12.74 6.62 3.02
C ASP A 94 -11.22 6.82 3.07
N GLN A 95 -10.61 6.51 4.23
CA GLN A 95 -9.17 6.58 4.46
C GLN A 95 -8.37 5.74 3.45
N ARG A 96 -8.97 4.67 2.90
CA ARG A 96 -8.37 3.86 1.82
C ARG A 96 -7.90 4.71 0.64
N CYS A 97 -8.66 5.74 0.26
CA CYS A 97 -8.29 6.66 -0.83
C CYS A 97 -6.94 7.36 -0.59
N VAL A 98 -6.64 7.70 0.67
CA VAL A 98 -5.37 8.35 1.03
C VAL A 98 -4.21 7.36 0.91
N GLU A 99 -4.43 6.13 1.36
CA GLU A 99 -3.38 5.11 1.40
C GLU A 99 -3.09 4.54 -0.01
N MET A 100 -4.07 4.55 -0.92
CA MET A 100 -3.88 4.16 -2.32
C MET A 100 -2.75 4.95 -3.01
N ALA A 101 -2.52 6.21 -2.64
CA ALA A 101 -1.44 7.04 -3.22
C ALA A 101 -0.03 6.47 -3.01
N ALA A 102 0.17 5.60 -2.01
CA ALA A 102 1.44 4.90 -1.85
C ALA A 102 1.75 4.07 -3.11
N PHE A 103 0.73 3.45 -3.71
CA PHE A 103 0.86 2.66 -4.93
C PHE A 103 1.20 3.53 -6.14
N GLY A 104 0.57 4.70 -6.27
CA GLY A 104 0.95 5.70 -7.26
C GLY A 104 2.45 6.05 -7.22
N LEU A 105 3.03 6.21 -6.01
CA LEU A 105 4.49 6.37 -5.86
C LEU A 105 5.25 5.12 -6.33
N GLY A 106 4.84 3.93 -5.89
CA GLY A 106 5.48 2.67 -6.26
C GLY A 106 5.55 2.44 -7.76
N LEU A 107 4.48 2.82 -8.47
CA LEU A 107 4.37 2.79 -9.93
C LEU A 107 5.26 3.84 -10.59
N ALA A 108 5.24 5.09 -10.13
CA ALA A 108 6.10 6.16 -10.64
C ALA A 108 7.60 5.79 -10.53
N LEU A 109 7.97 5.05 -9.48
CA LEU A 109 9.33 4.55 -9.25
C LEU A 109 9.66 3.24 -9.96
N GLN A 110 8.71 2.66 -10.71
CA GLN A 110 8.84 1.37 -11.41
C GLN A 110 9.34 0.25 -10.49
N THR A 111 8.77 0.17 -9.29
CA THR A 111 9.25 -0.77 -8.27
C THR A 111 9.01 -2.22 -8.73
N PRO A 112 9.97 -3.15 -8.55
CA PRO A 112 9.86 -4.52 -9.11
C PRO A 112 8.75 -5.39 -8.48
N LEU A 113 8.03 -4.90 -7.47
CA LEU A 113 6.90 -5.63 -6.88
C LEU A 113 5.79 -5.89 -7.92
N TRP A 114 5.49 -4.91 -8.78
CA TRP A 114 4.45 -5.06 -9.81
C TRP A 114 4.72 -6.22 -10.77
N SER A 115 5.97 -6.35 -11.24
CA SER A 115 6.38 -7.42 -12.16
C SER A 115 6.36 -8.82 -11.54
N GLN A 116 6.25 -8.93 -10.21
CA GLN A 116 6.18 -10.19 -9.48
C GLN A 116 4.75 -10.63 -9.15
N LEU A 117 3.76 -9.79 -9.45
CA LEU A 117 2.36 -10.15 -9.38
C LEU A 117 1.94 -10.90 -10.64
N THR A 118 1.12 -11.95 -10.48
CA THR A 118 0.48 -12.63 -11.61
C THR A 118 -0.51 -11.69 -12.31
N LYS A 119 -0.94 -12.02 -13.53
CA LYS A 119 -1.91 -11.17 -14.25
C LYS A 119 -3.22 -10.98 -13.47
N THR A 120 -3.69 -12.02 -12.78
CA THR A 120 -4.88 -11.95 -11.92
C THR A 120 -4.65 -11.03 -10.72
N GLU A 121 -3.50 -11.13 -10.06
CA GLU A 121 -3.14 -10.25 -8.92
C GLU A 121 -2.99 -8.79 -9.34
N GLN A 122 -2.39 -8.56 -10.51
CA GLN A 122 -2.31 -7.23 -11.12
C GLN A 122 -3.69 -6.65 -11.39
N ASN A 123 -4.61 -7.43 -11.97
CA ASN A 123 -5.97 -7.01 -12.23
C ASN A 123 -6.73 -6.72 -10.92
N ASN A 124 -6.50 -7.50 -9.87
CA ASN A 124 -7.08 -7.27 -8.54
C ASN A 124 -6.61 -5.94 -7.93
N LEU A 125 -5.30 -5.66 -8.01
CA LEU A 125 -4.74 -4.39 -7.54
C LEU A 125 -5.28 -3.21 -8.35
N VAL A 126 -5.33 -3.33 -9.68
CA VAL A 126 -5.91 -2.29 -10.56
C VAL A 126 -7.38 -2.04 -10.22
N ARG A 127 -8.19 -3.10 -10.08
CA ARG A 127 -9.59 -2.99 -9.68
C ARG A 127 -9.73 -2.27 -8.35
N TRP A 128 -8.90 -2.62 -7.35
CA TRP A 128 -8.95 -2.00 -6.04
C TRP A 128 -8.61 -0.50 -6.11
N LEU A 129 -7.51 -0.12 -6.78
CA LEU A 129 -7.11 1.28 -6.96
C LEU A 129 -8.16 2.11 -7.73
N SER A 130 -8.82 1.50 -8.71
CA SER A 130 -9.81 2.18 -9.56
C SER A 130 -11.04 2.65 -8.80
N GLN A 131 -11.36 2.04 -7.65
CA GLN A 131 -12.51 2.45 -6.83
C GLN A 131 -12.41 3.90 -6.34
N SER A 132 -11.19 4.42 -6.16
CA SER A 132 -10.97 5.82 -5.75
C SER A 132 -11.42 6.85 -6.79
N ALA A 133 -11.58 6.46 -8.06
CA ALA A 133 -11.98 7.36 -9.13
C ALA A 133 -13.47 7.77 -9.05
N ASP A 134 -14.30 6.93 -8.44
CA ASP A 134 -15.76 7.06 -8.45
C ASP A 134 -16.34 7.56 -7.11
N VAL A 135 -15.50 7.84 -6.10
CA VAL A 135 -15.94 8.22 -4.75
C VAL A 135 -15.72 9.71 -4.46
N ALA A 136 -16.63 10.29 -3.66
CA ALA A 136 -16.46 11.66 -3.19
C ALA A 136 -15.39 11.72 -2.09
N VAL A 137 -14.43 12.64 -2.23
CA VAL A 137 -13.43 12.94 -1.21
C VAL A 137 -13.66 14.33 -0.61
N PRO A 138 -13.22 14.61 0.63
CA PRO A 138 -13.34 15.93 1.22
C PRO A 138 -12.64 16.98 0.33
N ASN A 139 -13.19 18.20 0.29
CA ASN A 139 -12.63 19.29 -0.50
C ASN A 139 -11.36 19.86 0.15
N ASN A 140 -10.28 19.09 0.11
CA ASN A 140 -8.96 19.40 0.63
C ASN A 140 -7.89 18.65 -0.21
N ASN A 141 -6.71 18.40 0.36
CA ASN A 141 -5.63 17.67 -0.30
C ASN A 141 -6.00 16.23 -0.71
N TRP A 142 -7.16 15.71 -0.30
CA TRP A 142 -7.60 14.37 -0.68
C TRP A 142 -7.89 14.24 -2.17
N HIS A 143 -8.21 15.33 -2.87
CA HIS A 143 -8.29 15.33 -4.34
C HIS A 143 -6.96 14.99 -5.03
N PHE A 144 -5.83 15.15 -4.35
CA PHE A 144 -4.51 14.85 -4.92
C PHE A 144 -4.27 13.34 -5.04
N TYR A 145 -4.79 12.52 -4.12
CA TYR A 145 -4.48 11.09 -4.07
C TYR A 145 -5.06 10.30 -5.26
N PRO A 146 -6.36 10.46 -5.63
CA PRO A 146 -6.91 9.81 -6.82
C PRO A 146 -6.19 10.24 -8.11
N SER A 147 -5.67 11.47 -8.17
CA SER A 147 -4.94 11.97 -9.35
C SER A 147 -3.58 11.29 -9.58
N ILE A 148 -2.95 10.76 -8.53
CA ILE A 148 -1.68 10.02 -8.63
C ILE A 148 -1.96 8.59 -9.13
N ASP A 149 -3.00 7.94 -8.59
CA ASP A 149 -3.29 6.53 -8.90
C ASP A 149 -3.96 6.36 -10.28
N SER A 150 -4.81 7.31 -10.68
CA SER A 150 -5.46 7.35 -12.00
C SER A 150 -4.53 7.77 -13.16
N GLY A 151 -3.27 8.14 -12.88
CA GLY A 151 -2.27 8.45 -13.90
C GLY A 151 -1.85 7.23 -14.76
N TRP A 152 -2.26 6.03 -14.36
CA TRP A 152 -1.80 4.78 -14.94
C TRP A 152 -2.69 4.28 -16.10
N PRO A 153 -2.14 3.90 -17.29
CA PRO A 153 -2.95 3.43 -18.41
C PRO A 153 -3.75 2.14 -18.15
N GLU A 154 -3.34 1.29 -17.20
CA GLU A 154 -4.13 0.12 -16.80
C GLU A 154 -5.34 0.50 -15.92
N VAL A 155 -5.20 1.50 -15.04
CA VAL A 155 -6.31 2.01 -14.19
C VAL A 155 -7.29 2.84 -15.00
N ARG A 156 -6.83 3.64 -15.98
CA ARG A 156 -7.72 4.43 -16.86
C ARG A 156 -8.59 3.61 -17.83
N ARG A 157 -8.27 2.33 -18.03
CA ARG A 157 -8.96 1.45 -18.98
C ARG A 157 -9.89 0.44 -18.28
N ALA A 158 -9.87 0.38 -16.95
CA ALA A 158 -10.81 -0.38 -16.15
C ALA A 158 -12.12 0.42 -16.01
#